data_AF-A0A4P5QT22-F1
#
_entry.id   AF-A0A4P5QT22-F1
#
_cell.length_a   1.000
_cell.length_b   1.000
_cell.length_c   1.000
_cell.angle_alpha   90.00
_cell.angle_beta   90.00
_cell.angle_gamma   90.00
#
_symmetry.space_group_name_H-M   'P 1'
#
loop_
_entity.id
_entity.type
_entity.pdbx_description
1 polymer ?
#
loop_
_entity_poly.entity_id
_entity_poly.type
_entity_poly.pdbx_seq_one_letter_code
_entity_poly.pdbx_strand_id
1 'polypeptide(L)'
;MTTKLHAFFALALFAFAAPLAAQNASAPSVESRLREQIKSVTGQLRTAETEKATLQTEKAALEEKVKVSAAAVVKLDKDLTTETERAKKEGETLRTKITEKEAELAQKQAELAKATDFGTKVADLARKTEAARSKLDAENILLKRIVADQRTKNGKMFEIGNEILTRYQKFGFGTAITSREPFVGITRAKLETLVEEYGGKIAEQRIKAVGETPVAKSSQEASKKPKAAPSDTRRPKD
;
A
#
# COMPACT_ATOMS: atom_id res chain seq x y z
N MET A 1 -32.30 50.15 13.34
CA MET A 1 -33.58 50.82 13.65
C MET A 1 -33.28 52.26 14.02
N THR A 2 -33.39 53.13 13.02
CA THR A 2 -32.90 54.51 13.03
C THR A 2 -34.06 55.49 13.23
N THR A 3 -33.88 56.37 14.22
CA THR A 3 -34.38 57.76 14.37
C THR A 3 -35.49 58.24 13.43
N LYS A 4 -36.64 58.61 14.01
CA LYS A 4 -37.71 59.38 13.34
C LYS A 4 -37.39 60.88 13.33
N LEU A 5 -37.57 61.42 12.14
CA LEU A 5 -37.22 62.73 11.62
C LEU A 5 -38.29 63.76 12.01
N HIS A 6 -37.85 64.94 12.45
CA HIS A 6 -38.67 66.16 12.48
C HIS A 6 -38.81 66.70 11.06
N ALA A 7 -40.03 67.01 10.63
CA ALA A 7 -40.39 68.12 9.74
C ALA A 7 -41.84 67.91 9.25
N PHE A 8 -42.75 68.85 9.53
CA PHE A 8 -43.15 69.83 8.52
C PHE A 8 -44.11 70.84 9.13
N PHE A 9 -43.77 72.09 8.85
CA PHE A 9 -44.39 73.33 9.24
C PHE A 9 -45.22 73.84 8.04
N ALA A 10 -46.23 74.65 8.33
CA ALA A 10 -46.91 75.61 7.43
C ALA A 10 -48.22 75.24 6.71
N LEU A 11 -49.00 76.30 6.50
CA LEU A 11 -50.29 76.50 5.82
C LEU A 11 -51.54 76.21 6.69
N ALA A 12 -52.56 77.07 6.81
CA ALA A 12 -52.94 78.22 5.99
C ALA A 12 -53.79 79.25 6.77
N LEU A 13 -53.74 80.47 6.23
CA LEU A 13 -54.42 81.71 6.56
C LEU A 13 -55.96 81.62 6.43
N PHE A 14 -56.62 82.65 6.98
CA PHE A 14 -57.95 83.22 6.65
C PHE A 14 -59.18 82.80 7.49
N ALA A 15 -59.62 83.71 8.38
CA ALA A 15 -60.98 84.29 8.34
C ALA A 15 -61.19 85.28 9.49
N PHE A 16 -61.35 86.54 9.10
CA PHE A 16 -61.71 87.71 9.87
C PHE A 16 -63.20 87.68 10.23
N ALA A 17 -63.56 87.72 11.51
CA ALA A 17 -64.85 88.22 12.01
C ALA A 17 -64.79 88.43 13.53
N ALA A 18 -64.73 89.68 13.95
CA ALA A 18 -65.05 90.08 15.32
C ALA A 18 -66.53 89.81 15.61
N PRO A 19 -66.87 89.52 16.87
CA PRO A 19 -67.63 90.55 17.57
C PRO A 19 -66.97 90.95 18.88
N LEU A 20 -66.96 92.27 19.09
CA LEU A 20 -66.83 92.93 20.37
C LEU A 20 -67.79 92.29 21.38
N ALA A 21 -67.26 91.42 22.23
CA ALA A 21 -67.83 91.15 23.54
C ALA A 21 -66.78 91.62 24.55
N ALA A 22 -67.10 92.72 25.22
CA ALA A 22 -66.37 93.25 26.34
C ALA A 22 -66.25 92.17 27.44
N GLN A 23 -65.16 91.42 27.44
CA GLN A 23 -64.59 90.92 28.68
C GLN A 23 -63.57 91.97 29.11
N ASN A 24 -63.92 92.67 30.18
CA ASN A 24 -63.00 93.48 30.96
C ASN A 24 -61.74 92.68 31.23
N ALA A 25 -60.71 92.86 30.40
CA ALA A 25 -59.34 92.67 30.82
C ALA A 25 -59.05 93.84 31.75
N SER A 26 -59.52 93.73 33.00
CA SER A 26 -58.90 94.41 34.12
C SER A 26 -57.42 94.13 33.97
N ALA A 27 -56.62 95.17 33.66
CA ALA A 27 -55.18 95.05 33.66
C ALA A 27 -54.83 94.37 34.99
N PRO A 28 -54.19 93.19 34.97
CA PRO A 28 -53.92 92.45 36.19
C PRO A 28 -53.16 93.39 37.10
N SER A 29 -53.76 93.75 38.25
CA SER A 29 -53.09 94.58 39.23
C SER A 29 -51.76 93.90 39.57
N VAL A 30 -50.75 94.67 39.97
CA VAL A 30 -49.42 94.14 40.33
C VAL A 30 -49.55 92.93 41.29
N GLU A 31 -50.60 92.93 42.11
CA GLU A 31 -50.97 91.87 43.03
C GLU A 31 -51.46 90.56 42.35
N SER A 32 -52.23 90.62 41.25
CA SER A 32 -52.65 89.41 40.54
C SER A 32 -51.49 88.76 39.79
N ARG A 33 -50.60 89.55 39.19
CA ARG A 33 -49.34 89.05 38.60
C ARG A 33 -48.44 88.41 39.64
N LEU A 34 -48.35 88.98 40.84
CA LEU A 34 -47.59 88.42 41.95
C LEU A 34 -48.19 87.08 42.41
N ARG A 35 -49.53 86.95 42.48
CA ARG A 35 -50.20 85.69 42.78
C ARG A 35 -49.99 84.63 41.69
N GLU A 36 -50.00 85.04 40.42
CA GLU A 36 -49.67 84.15 39.28
C GLU A 36 -48.21 83.68 39.33
N GLN A 37 -47.28 84.60 39.65
CA GLN A 37 -45.86 84.27 39.84
C GLN A 37 -45.64 83.33 41.01
N ILE A 38 -46.30 83.55 42.16
CA ILE A 38 -46.23 82.64 43.31
C ILE A 38 -46.77 81.26 42.91
N LYS A 39 -47.94 81.18 42.25
CA LYS A 39 -48.49 79.90 41.77
C LYS A 39 -47.54 79.20 40.78
N SER A 40 -46.92 79.94 39.87
CA SER A 40 -45.93 79.43 38.93
C SER A 40 -44.68 78.91 39.63
N VAL A 41 -44.13 79.67 40.59
CA VAL A 41 -42.95 79.26 41.37
C VAL A 41 -43.26 78.06 42.25
N THR A 42 -44.44 78.00 42.87
CA THR A 42 -44.89 76.81 43.63
C THR A 42 -45.09 75.60 42.71
N GLY A 43 -45.60 75.80 41.49
CA GLY A 43 -45.73 74.75 40.47
C GLY A 43 -44.36 74.23 40.01
N GLN A 44 -43.40 75.13 39.78
CA GLN A 44 -42.01 74.79 39.46
C GLN A 44 -41.32 74.07 40.62
N LEU A 45 -41.53 74.50 41.87
CA LEU A 45 -41.00 73.83 43.05
C LEU A 45 -41.52 72.40 43.16
N ARG A 46 -42.84 72.20 43.01
CA ARG A 46 -43.47 70.88 43.04
C ARG A 46 -42.99 69.98 41.89
N THR A 47 -42.80 70.56 40.70
CA THR A 47 -42.25 69.85 39.54
C THR A 47 -40.80 69.43 39.80
N ALA A 48 -39.96 70.35 40.29
CA ALA A 48 -38.57 70.08 40.63
C ALA A 48 -38.42 69.05 41.78
N GLU A 49 -39.30 69.08 42.78
CA GLU A 49 -39.36 68.07 43.84
C GLU A 49 -39.72 66.69 43.30
N THR A 50 -40.69 66.63 42.37
CA THR A 50 -41.09 65.39 41.69
C THR A 50 -39.95 64.86 40.81
N GLU A 51 -39.31 65.73 40.02
CA GLU A 51 -38.16 65.41 39.18
C GLU A 51 -36.97 64.90 40.00
N LYS A 52 -36.68 65.54 41.14
CA LYS A 52 -35.65 65.10 42.08
C LYS A 52 -35.95 63.72 42.66
N ALA A 53 -37.21 63.45 43.01
CA ALA A 53 -37.63 62.13 43.48
C ALA A 53 -37.45 61.07 42.38
N THR A 54 -37.87 61.35 41.14
CA THR A 54 -37.65 60.44 40.00
C THR A 54 -36.16 60.21 39.71
N LEU A 55 -35.33 61.26 39.69
CA LEU A 55 -33.90 61.14 39.47
C LEU A 55 -33.20 60.36 40.59
N GLN A 56 -33.66 60.49 41.84
CA GLN A 56 -33.16 59.67 42.95
C GLN A 56 -33.50 58.19 42.76
N THR A 57 -34.72 57.87 42.31
CA THR A 57 -35.10 56.47 42.00
C THR A 57 -34.33 55.90 40.80
N GLU A 58 -34.14 56.69 39.75
CA GLU A 58 -33.36 56.29 38.57
C GLU A 58 -31.88 56.09 38.92
N LYS A 59 -31.31 56.97 39.74
CA LYS A 59 -29.94 56.82 40.24
C LYS A 59 -29.78 55.55 41.06
N ALA A 60 -30.70 55.26 41.97
CA ALA A 60 -30.69 54.01 42.73
C ALA A 60 -30.78 52.77 41.82
N ALA A 61 -31.65 52.80 40.81
CA ALA A 61 -31.79 51.72 39.84
C ALA A 61 -30.55 51.54 38.94
N LEU A 62 -29.90 52.63 38.53
CA LEU A 62 -28.65 52.60 37.77
C LEU A 62 -27.49 52.09 38.62
N GLU A 63 -27.37 52.53 39.87
CA GLU A 63 -26.36 52.03 40.81
C GLU A 63 -26.51 50.52 41.06
N GLU A 64 -27.74 50.02 41.17
CA GLU A 64 -28.01 48.59 41.28
C GLU A 64 -27.62 47.83 40.01
N LYS A 65 -27.98 48.34 38.82
CA LYS A 65 -27.54 47.76 37.54
C LYS A 65 -26.03 47.71 37.40
N VAL A 66 -25.32 48.77 37.79
CA VAL A 66 -23.85 48.82 37.76
C VAL A 66 -23.25 47.77 38.70
N LYS A 67 -23.81 47.62 39.91
CA LYS A 67 -23.37 46.57 40.86
C LYS A 67 -23.59 45.17 40.28
N VAL A 68 -24.75 44.90 39.69
CA VAL A 68 -25.07 43.61 39.07
C VAL A 68 -24.15 43.33 37.88
N SER A 69 -23.94 44.30 36.99
CA SER A 69 -23.05 44.13 35.83
C SER A 69 -21.59 43.98 36.26
N ALA A 70 -21.12 44.71 37.27
CA ALA A 70 -19.77 44.56 37.79
C ALA A 70 -19.57 43.16 38.40
N ALA A 71 -20.56 42.65 39.15
CA ALA A 71 -20.52 41.29 39.66
C ALA A 71 -20.53 40.24 38.54
N ALA A 72 -21.27 40.48 37.46
CA ALA A 72 -21.30 39.60 36.29
C ALA A 72 -19.94 39.58 35.57
N VAL A 73 -19.31 40.74 35.34
CA VAL A 73 -17.97 40.83 34.72
C VAL A 73 -16.93 40.08 35.55
N VAL A 74 -16.90 40.28 36.87
CA VAL A 74 -15.97 39.57 37.76
C VAL A 74 -16.17 38.04 37.72
N LYS A 75 -17.41 37.57 37.59
CA LYS A 75 -17.68 36.14 37.42
C LYS A 75 -17.19 35.64 36.06
N LEU A 76 -17.52 36.35 34.98
CA LEU A 76 -17.13 35.99 33.62
C LEU A 76 -15.61 35.96 33.43
N ASP A 77 -14.87 36.90 34.04
CA ASP A 77 -13.41 36.91 34.04
C ASP A 77 -12.82 35.70 34.79
N LYS A 78 -13.43 35.31 35.92
CA LYS A 78 -13.01 34.10 36.64
C LYS A 78 -13.28 32.85 35.81
N ASP A 79 -14.46 32.75 35.22
CA ASP A 79 -14.83 31.59 34.39
C ASP A 79 -13.91 31.50 33.16
N LEU A 80 -13.64 32.61 32.48
CA LEU A 80 -12.71 32.67 31.35
C LEU A 80 -11.28 32.26 31.72
N THR A 81 -10.78 32.71 32.86
CA THR A 81 -9.42 32.30 33.31
C THR A 81 -9.38 30.81 33.64
N THR A 82 -10.43 30.25 34.27
CA THR A 82 -10.49 28.81 34.54
C THR A 82 -10.61 27.96 33.27
N GLU A 83 -11.46 28.35 32.33
CA GLU A 83 -11.65 27.64 31.06
C GLU A 83 -10.43 27.74 30.14
N THR A 84 -9.76 28.90 30.10
CA THR A 84 -8.51 29.03 29.32
C THR A 84 -7.39 28.15 29.88
N GLU A 85 -7.24 28.08 31.20
CA GLU A 85 -6.25 27.19 31.83
C GLU A 85 -6.60 25.70 31.62
N ARG A 86 -7.90 25.36 31.68
CA ARG A 86 -8.37 24.02 31.36
C ARG A 86 -8.08 23.64 29.91
N ALA A 87 -8.44 24.51 28.96
CA ALA A 87 -8.23 24.29 27.54
C ALA A 87 -6.74 24.17 27.19
N LYS A 88 -5.86 24.95 27.83
CA LYS A 88 -4.40 24.80 27.67
C LYS A 88 -3.92 23.43 28.13
N LYS A 89 -4.32 22.98 29.32
CA LYS A 89 -3.94 21.66 29.87
C LYS A 89 -4.45 20.51 28.99
N GLU A 90 -5.69 20.60 28.53
CA GLU A 90 -6.26 19.63 27.59
C GLU A 90 -5.52 19.65 26.26
N GLY A 91 -5.19 20.83 25.73
CA GLY A 91 -4.39 20.99 24.51
C GLY A 91 -2.98 20.39 24.63
N GLU A 92 -2.29 20.61 25.75
CA GLU A 92 -0.99 19.99 26.04
C GLU A 92 -1.10 18.47 26.13
N THR A 93 -2.10 17.96 26.84
CA THR A 93 -2.34 16.51 26.99
C THR A 93 -2.68 15.85 25.65
N LEU A 94 -3.42 16.53 24.77
CA LEU A 94 -3.71 16.03 23.44
C LEU A 94 -2.47 16.04 22.55
N ARG A 95 -1.64 17.09 22.64
CA ARG A 95 -0.36 17.15 21.92
C ARG A 95 0.58 16.03 22.33
N THR A 96 0.74 15.76 23.62
CA THR A 96 1.57 14.64 24.09
C THR A 96 1.04 13.30 23.58
N LYS A 97 -0.27 13.05 23.68
CA LYS A 97 -0.90 11.84 23.13
C LYS A 97 -0.70 11.68 21.62
N ILE A 98 -0.80 12.77 20.86
CA ILE A 98 -0.54 12.74 19.41
C ILE A 98 0.92 12.34 19.17
N THR A 99 1.88 12.96 19.84
CA THR A 99 3.30 12.62 19.67
C THR A 99 3.62 11.18 20.08
N GLU A 100 3.00 10.66 21.15
CA GLU A 100 3.13 9.27 21.56
C GLU A 100 2.55 8.32 20.51
N LYS A 101 1.37 8.63 19.97
CA LYS A 101 0.72 7.81 18.94
C LYS A 101 1.47 7.84 17.62
N GLU A 102 2.05 8.97 17.24
CA GLU A 102 2.92 9.08 16.06
C GLU A 102 4.19 8.24 16.24
N ALA A 103 4.80 8.25 17.43
CA ALA A 103 5.95 7.40 17.74
C ALA A 103 5.59 5.89 17.70
N GLU A 104 4.46 5.50 18.30
CA GLU A 104 3.94 4.13 18.24
C GLU A 104 3.66 3.69 16.80
N LEU A 105 3.03 4.55 15.98
CA LEU A 105 2.76 4.26 14.58
C LEU A 105 4.05 4.09 13.78
N ALA A 106 5.05 4.95 13.99
CA ALA A 106 6.35 4.83 13.34
C ALA A 106 7.05 3.51 13.72
N GLN A 107 7.00 3.11 14.99
CA GLN A 107 7.54 1.82 15.43
C GLN A 107 6.81 0.65 14.77
N LYS A 108 5.46 0.68 14.73
CA LYS A 108 4.66 -0.37 14.11
C LYS A 108 4.89 -0.48 12.60
N GLN A 109 5.04 0.65 11.92
CA GLN A 109 5.40 0.66 10.50
C GLN A 109 6.79 0.08 10.26
N ALA A 110 7.77 0.39 11.10
CA ALA A 110 9.11 -0.19 11.02
C ALA A 110 9.11 -1.70 11.32
N GLU A 111 8.31 -2.17 12.28
CA GLU A 111 8.11 -3.61 12.56
C GLU A 111 7.46 -4.33 11.37
N LEU A 112 6.42 -3.73 10.77
CA LEU A 112 5.77 -4.30 9.59
C LEU A 112 6.72 -4.39 8.40
N ALA A 113 7.49 -3.33 8.13
CA ALA A 113 8.50 -3.34 7.07
C ALA A 113 9.56 -4.43 7.30
N LYS A 114 10.04 -4.60 8.54
CA LYS A 114 10.98 -5.68 8.88
C LYS A 114 10.35 -7.06 8.72
N ALA A 115 9.09 -7.23 9.12
CA ALA A 115 8.37 -8.50 8.98
C ALA A 115 8.15 -8.86 7.50
N THR A 116 7.82 -7.88 6.65
CA THR A 116 7.69 -8.10 5.20
C THR A 116 9.03 -8.44 4.57
N ASP A 117 10.11 -7.72 4.93
CA ASP A 117 11.46 -8.01 4.42
C ASP A 117 11.98 -9.38 4.86
N PHE A 118 11.68 -9.78 6.09
CA PHE A 118 12.02 -11.11 6.57
C PHE A 118 11.20 -12.18 5.84
N GLY A 119 9.89 -11.95 5.68
CA GLY A 119 8.99 -12.85 4.96
C GLY A 119 9.42 -13.08 3.50
N THR A 120 9.81 -12.02 2.78
CA THR A 120 10.32 -12.14 1.40
C THR A 120 11.64 -12.91 1.35
N LYS A 121 12.57 -12.61 2.25
CA LYS A 121 13.86 -13.34 2.34
C LYS A 121 13.66 -14.82 2.64
N VAL A 122 12.76 -15.17 3.54
CA VAL A 122 12.45 -16.58 3.87
C VAL A 122 11.79 -17.26 2.68
N ALA A 123 10.84 -16.61 2.01
CA ALA A 123 10.20 -17.17 0.83
C ALA A 123 11.20 -17.41 -0.32
N ASP A 124 12.13 -16.48 -0.54
CA ASP A 124 13.18 -16.62 -1.56
C ASP A 124 14.18 -17.71 -1.20
N LEU A 125 14.56 -17.83 0.08
CA LEU A 125 15.42 -18.91 0.56
C LEU A 125 14.72 -20.26 0.37
N ALA A 126 13.45 -20.37 0.75
CA ALA A 126 12.65 -21.59 0.55
C ALA A 126 12.57 -21.98 -0.93
N ARG A 127 12.29 -21.03 -1.83
CA ARG A 127 12.28 -21.25 -3.28
C ARG A 127 13.63 -21.73 -3.81
N LYS A 128 14.73 -21.11 -3.37
CA LYS A 128 16.09 -21.53 -3.75
C LYS A 128 16.41 -22.93 -3.25
N THR A 129 16.03 -23.26 -2.02
CA THR A 129 16.27 -24.60 -1.47
C THR A 129 15.45 -25.66 -2.18
N GLU A 130 14.21 -25.37 -2.54
CA GLU A 130 13.36 -26.31 -3.26
C GLU A 130 13.85 -26.54 -4.69
N ALA A 131 14.25 -25.48 -5.39
CA ALA A 131 14.88 -25.58 -6.70
C ALA A 131 16.18 -26.40 -6.65
N ALA A 132 17.02 -26.19 -5.62
CA ALA A 132 18.24 -26.96 -5.43
C ALA A 132 17.95 -28.43 -5.12
N ARG A 133 16.96 -28.73 -4.27
CA ARG A 133 16.52 -30.10 -3.98
C ARG A 133 16.01 -30.80 -5.24
N SER A 134 15.12 -30.17 -5.98
CA SER A 134 14.59 -30.70 -7.24
C SER A 134 15.72 -30.99 -8.25
N LYS A 135 16.71 -30.10 -8.37
CA LYS A 135 17.87 -30.31 -9.23
C LYS A 135 18.72 -31.50 -8.76
N LEU A 136 19.03 -31.59 -7.46
CA LEU A 136 19.79 -32.69 -6.89
C LEU A 136 19.05 -34.03 -7.03
N ASP A 137 17.74 -34.04 -6.86
CA ASP A 137 16.92 -35.24 -7.05
C ASP A 137 16.94 -35.72 -8.51
N ALA A 138 16.84 -34.78 -9.47
CA ALA A 138 16.96 -35.09 -10.89
C ALA A 138 18.35 -35.67 -11.23
N GLU A 139 19.43 -35.04 -10.74
CA GLU A 139 20.79 -35.53 -10.90
C GLU A 139 20.98 -36.91 -10.24
N ASN A 140 20.40 -37.13 -9.06
CA ASN A 140 20.47 -38.40 -8.35
C ASN A 140 19.76 -39.53 -9.14
N ILE A 141 18.60 -39.25 -9.73
CA ILE A 141 17.88 -40.19 -10.59
C ILE A 141 18.72 -40.55 -11.83
N LEU A 142 19.32 -39.55 -12.49
CA LEU A 142 20.19 -39.78 -13.64
C LEU A 142 21.42 -40.62 -13.27
N LEU A 143 22.09 -40.29 -12.16
CA LEU A 143 23.23 -41.06 -11.66
C LEU A 143 22.84 -42.50 -11.30
N LYS A 144 21.71 -42.71 -10.63
CA LYS A 144 21.19 -44.06 -10.32
C LYS A 144 20.97 -44.88 -11.59
N ARG A 145 20.40 -44.26 -12.64
CA ARG A 145 20.21 -44.91 -13.94
C ARG A 145 21.54 -45.26 -14.60
N ILE A 146 22.49 -44.33 -14.64
CA ILE A 146 23.83 -44.54 -15.18
C ILE A 146 24.53 -45.70 -14.45
N VAL A 147 24.47 -45.72 -13.12
CA VAL A 147 25.08 -46.79 -12.30
C VAL A 147 24.41 -48.13 -12.56
N ALA A 148 23.07 -48.18 -12.68
CA ALA A 148 22.35 -49.41 -13.00
C ALA A 148 22.72 -49.95 -14.39
N ASP A 149 22.80 -49.07 -15.40
CA ASP A 149 23.21 -49.43 -16.76
C ASP A 149 24.66 -49.93 -16.79
N GLN A 150 25.58 -49.25 -16.09
CA GLN A 150 26.97 -49.66 -15.96
C GLN A 150 27.12 -51.01 -15.25
N ARG A 151 26.36 -51.24 -14.16
CA ARG A 151 26.35 -52.54 -13.46
C ARG A 151 25.87 -53.67 -14.38
N THR A 152 24.82 -53.41 -15.16
CA THR A 152 24.30 -54.39 -16.12
C THR A 152 25.33 -54.73 -17.20
N LYS A 153 25.99 -53.71 -17.77
CA LYS A 153 27.06 -53.89 -18.76
C LYS A 153 28.27 -54.63 -18.21
N ASN A 154 28.70 -54.30 -16.99
CA ASN A 154 29.79 -55.00 -16.31
C ASN A 154 29.44 -56.47 -16.05
N GLY A 155 28.21 -56.77 -15.64
CA GLY A 155 27.71 -58.14 -15.49
C GLY A 155 27.78 -58.91 -16.81
N LYS A 156 27.27 -58.34 -17.90
CA LYS A 156 27.36 -58.94 -19.24
C LYS A 156 28.79 -59.14 -19.70
N MET A 157 29.69 -58.19 -19.45
CA MET A 157 31.10 -58.31 -19.79
C MET A 157 31.78 -59.45 -19.01
N PHE A 158 31.43 -59.62 -17.73
CA PHE A 158 31.90 -60.74 -16.91
C PHE A 158 31.37 -62.09 -17.41
N GLU A 159 30.09 -62.17 -17.79
CA GLU A 159 29.50 -63.36 -18.42
C GLU A 159 30.21 -63.73 -19.74
N ILE A 160 30.44 -62.76 -20.62
CA ILE A 160 31.18 -62.95 -21.87
C ILE A 160 32.61 -63.44 -21.58
N GLY A 161 33.30 -62.84 -20.60
CA GLY A 161 34.63 -63.26 -20.18
C GLY A 161 34.67 -64.72 -19.70
N ASN A 162 33.70 -65.12 -18.88
CA ASN A 162 33.58 -66.52 -18.42
C ASN A 162 33.22 -67.48 -19.56
N GLU A 163 32.40 -67.06 -20.53
CA GLU A 163 32.09 -67.86 -21.71
C GLU A 163 33.37 -68.13 -22.53
N ILE A 164 34.20 -67.10 -22.75
CA ILE A 164 35.49 -67.22 -23.44
C ILE A 164 36.41 -68.20 -22.69
N LEU A 165 36.57 -68.04 -21.37
CA LEU A 165 37.38 -68.93 -20.53
C LEU A 165 36.89 -70.38 -20.59
N THR A 166 35.56 -70.59 -20.49
CA THR A 166 34.95 -71.92 -20.55
C THR A 166 35.16 -72.57 -21.91
N ARG A 167 35.02 -71.81 -23.01
CA ARG A 167 35.29 -72.32 -24.36
C ARG A 167 36.77 -72.61 -24.58
N TYR A 168 37.67 -71.77 -24.08
CA TYR A 168 39.11 -72.02 -24.12
C TYR A 168 39.48 -73.30 -23.37
N GLN A 169 38.91 -73.50 -22.18
CA GLN A 169 39.07 -74.74 -21.41
C GLN A 169 38.58 -75.96 -22.18
N LYS A 170 37.37 -75.91 -22.76
CA LYS A 170 36.81 -77.01 -23.58
C LYS A 170 37.62 -77.26 -24.85
N PHE A 171 38.14 -76.22 -25.50
CA PHE A 171 39.03 -76.34 -26.65
C PHE A 171 40.36 -76.97 -26.23
N GLY A 172 40.94 -76.57 -25.09
CA GLY A 172 42.13 -77.23 -24.53
C GLY A 172 41.94 -78.73 -24.29
N PHE A 173 40.78 -79.15 -23.79
CA PHE A 173 40.49 -80.57 -23.55
C PHE A 173 40.07 -81.37 -24.79
N GLY A 174 39.21 -80.81 -25.64
CA GLY A 174 38.72 -81.49 -26.85
C GLY A 174 39.73 -81.49 -28.01
N THR A 175 40.48 -80.41 -28.15
CA THR A 175 41.52 -80.30 -29.18
C THR A 175 42.74 -81.10 -28.79
N ALA A 176 43.18 -81.14 -27.52
CA ALA A 176 44.31 -82.00 -27.10
C ALA A 176 44.09 -83.50 -27.40
N ILE A 177 42.84 -83.97 -27.39
CA ILE A 177 42.49 -85.35 -27.78
C ILE A 177 42.50 -85.53 -29.32
N THR A 178 42.28 -84.46 -30.09
CA THR A 178 42.24 -84.46 -31.56
C THR A 178 43.56 -83.96 -32.21
N SER A 179 44.50 -83.41 -31.42
CA SER A 179 45.75 -82.74 -31.80
C SER A 179 46.85 -83.63 -32.41
N ARG A 180 46.50 -84.71 -33.11
CA ARG A 180 47.46 -85.37 -33.99
C ARG A 180 47.60 -84.69 -35.35
N GLU A 181 46.86 -83.62 -35.62
CA GLU A 181 47.05 -82.79 -36.82
C GLU A 181 47.23 -81.30 -36.48
N PRO A 182 48.26 -80.62 -37.03
CA PRO A 182 48.56 -79.22 -36.74
C PRO A 182 47.57 -78.27 -37.42
N PHE A 183 47.23 -77.19 -36.73
CA PHE A 183 46.38 -76.06 -37.14
C PHE A 183 46.26 -75.81 -38.66
N VAL A 184 45.29 -76.46 -39.31
CA VAL A 184 44.97 -76.26 -40.73
C VAL A 184 44.15 -74.97 -40.90
N GLY A 185 44.28 -74.25 -42.03
CA GLY A 185 43.67 -72.93 -42.29
C GLY A 185 42.19 -72.77 -41.93
N ILE A 186 41.39 -73.85 -41.97
CA ILE A 186 39.98 -73.85 -41.54
C ILE A 186 39.83 -73.58 -40.03
N THR A 187 40.71 -74.14 -39.20
CA THR A 187 40.70 -73.91 -37.74
C THR A 187 41.13 -72.48 -37.39
N ARG A 188 42.08 -71.92 -38.15
CA ARG A 188 42.51 -70.52 -38.04
C ARG A 188 41.37 -69.55 -38.36
N ALA A 189 40.67 -69.75 -39.48
CA ALA A 189 39.52 -68.93 -39.87
C ALA A 189 38.39 -68.98 -38.81
N LYS A 190 38.11 -70.17 -38.24
CA LYS A 190 37.12 -70.31 -37.16
C LYS A 190 37.51 -69.56 -35.88
N LEU A 191 38.80 -69.55 -35.51
CA LEU A 191 39.30 -68.79 -34.37
C LEU A 191 39.22 -67.28 -34.63
N GLU A 192 39.54 -66.83 -35.84
CA GLU A 192 39.44 -65.43 -36.25
C GLU A 192 37.99 -64.92 -36.16
N THR A 193 37.01 -65.68 -36.69
CA THR A 193 35.59 -65.36 -36.55
C THR A 193 35.13 -65.29 -35.09
N LEU A 194 35.62 -66.18 -34.23
CA LEU A 194 35.30 -66.14 -32.79
C LEU A 194 35.91 -64.91 -32.10
N VAL A 195 37.14 -64.54 -32.43
CA VAL A 195 37.79 -63.33 -31.91
C VAL A 195 37.03 -62.07 -32.35
N GLU A 196 36.58 -62.01 -33.60
CA GLU A 196 35.75 -60.92 -34.10
C GLU A 196 34.39 -60.86 -33.39
N GLU A 197 33.71 -61.99 -33.22
CA GLU A 197 32.40 -62.06 -32.55
C GLU A 197 32.48 -61.62 -31.09
N TYR A 198 33.45 -62.12 -30.33
CA TYR A 198 33.64 -61.72 -28.93
C TYR A 198 34.20 -60.31 -28.79
N GLY A 199 35.07 -59.88 -29.72
CA GLY A 199 35.52 -58.49 -29.81
C GLY A 199 34.34 -57.53 -30.01
N GLY A 200 33.39 -57.88 -30.88
CA GLY A 200 32.13 -57.15 -31.06
C GLY A 200 31.27 -57.09 -29.79
N LYS A 201 31.07 -58.23 -29.11
CA LYS A 201 30.29 -58.31 -27.86
C LYS A 201 30.91 -57.49 -26.74
N ILE A 202 32.24 -57.53 -26.57
CA ILE A 202 32.95 -56.72 -25.57
C ILE A 202 32.88 -55.23 -25.92
N ALA A 203 33.04 -54.88 -27.20
CA ALA A 203 32.95 -53.49 -27.66
C ALA A 203 31.55 -52.90 -27.43
N GLU A 204 30.49 -53.69 -27.61
CA GLU A 204 29.10 -53.26 -27.36
C GLU A 204 28.82 -53.00 -25.87
N GLN A 205 29.40 -53.81 -24.98
CA GLN A 205 29.21 -53.67 -23.52
C GLN A 205 30.16 -52.66 -22.87
N ARG A 206 31.13 -52.11 -23.61
CA ARG A 206 32.07 -51.11 -23.07
C ARG A 206 31.32 -49.88 -22.54
N ILE A 207 31.65 -49.47 -21.33
CA ILE A 207 31.16 -48.22 -20.74
C ILE A 207 31.82 -47.07 -21.49
N LYS A 208 31.01 -46.23 -22.15
CA LYS A 208 31.47 -44.99 -22.78
C LYS A 208 31.67 -43.94 -21.69
N ALA A 209 32.77 -43.18 -21.77
CA ALA A 209 33.01 -42.09 -20.84
C ALA A 209 31.94 -41.01 -21.03
N VAL A 210 31.53 -40.37 -19.93
CA VAL A 210 30.58 -39.24 -19.96
C VAL A 210 31.21 -38.12 -20.80
N GLY A 211 30.75 -37.97 -22.05
CA GLY A 211 31.29 -37.01 -23.02
C GLY A 211 31.38 -37.53 -24.47
N GLU A 212 31.34 -38.84 -24.70
CA GLU A 212 31.31 -39.38 -26.07
C GLU A 212 29.88 -39.43 -26.62
N THR A 213 29.50 -38.37 -27.33
CA THR A 213 28.30 -38.35 -28.17
C THR A 213 28.37 -39.51 -29.19
N PRO A 214 27.28 -40.23 -29.49
CA PRO A 214 27.33 -41.29 -30.48
C PRO A 214 27.53 -40.65 -31.86
N VAL A 215 28.65 -40.97 -32.52
CA VAL A 215 28.83 -40.67 -33.95
C VAL A 215 27.76 -41.45 -34.70
N ALA A 216 26.73 -40.72 -35.15
CA ALA A 216 25.69 -41.22 -36.03
C ALA A 216 26.34 -41.74 -37.33
N LYS A 217 25.88 -42.92 -37.76
CA LYS A 217 26.29 -43.60 -38.98
C LYS A 217 26.20 -42.65 -40.19
N SER A 218 27.31 -42.51 -40.91
CA SER A 218 27.39 -42.01 -42.27
C SER A 218 26.37 -42.77 -43.15
N SER A 219 25.30 -42.07 -43.53
CA SER A 219 24.47 -42.43 -44.67
C SER A 219 24.96 -41.56 -45.83
N GLN A 220 25.94 -42.08 -46.55
CA GLN A 220 26.44 -41.47 -47.77
C GLN A 220 26.17 -42.45 -48.93
N GLU A 221 24.91 -42.55 -49.34
CA GLU A 221 24.54 -43.14 -50.62
C GLU A 221 23.26 -42.50 -51.16
N ALA A 222 23.39 -41.30 -51.71
CA ALA A 222 22.46 -40.74 -52.70
C ALA A 222 23.06 -39.49 -53.36
N SER A 223 24.09 -39.68 -54.20
CA SER A 223 24.43 -38.69 -55.22
C SER A 223 24.33 -39.34 -56.60
N LYS A 224 23.20 -39.10 -57.28
CA LYS A 224 23.12 -39.18 -58.75
C LYS A 224 22.33 -38.01 -59.31
N LYS A 225 23.11 -36.96 -59.56
CA LYS A 225 23.13 -36.00 -60.69
C LYS A 225 21.84 -35.22 -61.09
N PRO A 226 21.96 -33.90 -61.36
CA PRO A 226 20.84 -33.03 -61.74
C PRO A 226 20.65 -32.95 -63.27
N LYS A 227 19.42 -32.68 -63.73
CA LYS A 227 19.19 -32.01 -65.02
C LYS A 227 17.84 -31.28 -65.09
N ALA A 228 17.95 -29.99 -65.38
CA ALA A 228 17.03 -29.08 -66.09
C ALA A 228 15.67 -28.72 -65.46
N ALA A 229 15.55 -27.42 -65.14
CA ALA A 229 14.30 -26.67 -65.16
C ALA A 229 13.71 -26.62 -66.59
N PRO A 230 12.44 -26.20 -66.78
CA PRO A 230 12.19 -24.76 -66.78
C PRO A 230 10.88 -24.32 -66.09
N SER A 231 10.95 -23.09 -65.56
CA SER A 231 9.90 -22.07 -65.45
C SER A 231 8.43 -22.47 -65.56
N ASP A 232 7.61 -22.10 -64.58
CA ASP A 232 6.54 -21.15 -64.90
C ASP A 232 6.18 -20.25 -63.72
N THR A 233 5.89 -19.04 -64.14
CA THR A 233 5.54 -17.80 -63.49
C THR A 233 4.10 -17.88 -63.01
N ARG A 234 3.83 -17.54 -61.75
CA ARG A 234 2.77 -16.58 -61.39
C ARG A 234 2.68 -16.34 -59.89
N ARG A 235 2.98 -15.08 -59.54
CA ARG A 235 2.57 -14.36 -58.32
C ARG A 235 1.08 -13.93 -58.49
N PRO A 236 0.46 -13.21 -57.54
CA PRO A 236 -0.55 -13.66 -56.58
C PRO A 236 -1.96 -13.06 -56.84
N LYS A 237 -2.96 -13.50 -56.06
CA LYS A 237 -4.26 -12.87 -55.67
C LYS A 237 -5.22 -14.02 -55.29
N ASP A 238 -5.92 -14.04 -54.17
CA ASP A 238 -6.63 -12.97 -53.44
C ASP A 238 -6.38 -12.99 -51.92
#